data_AF-T0R0E3-F1
#
_entry.id   AF-T0R0E3-F1
#
_cell.length_a   1.000
_cell.length_b   1.000
_cell.length_c   1.000
_cell.angle_alpha   90.00
_cell.angle_beta   90.00
_cell.angle_gamma   90.00
#
_symmetry.space_group_name_H-M   'P 1'
#
loop_
_entity.id
_entity.type
_entity.pdbx_description
1 polymer ?
#
loop_
_entity_poly.entity_id
_entity_poly.type
_entity_poly.pdbx_seq_one_letter_code
_entity_poly.pdbx_strand_id
1 'polypeptide(L)'
;MVTDDLAPHKREAIVRKVLIGLCAWIACAAMTPFKDGPSDKFAGGMGCMALFFSIMDLPYHARFKRIVSGFVGGALVAAGVWVLVSTDCSGDLCSYAYAAVVFLFATALLEALAWRLVCPNLVMAADDDFSRKRAEAFLCYLLCIDRILLCVYLAAAILVVVAVSLNSSATFVLAAFLQFLQLTSTWIQLRSVRKNLSIEATFVEAP
;
A
#
# COMPACT_ATOMS: atom_id res chain seq x y z
N MET A 1 -26.96 -13.90 -9.12
CA MET A 1 -26.29 -12.58 -8.97
C MET A 1 -25.65 -12.55 -7.59
N VAL A 2 -24.32 -12.70 -7.51
CA VAL A 2 -23.52 -12.82 -6.26
C VAL A 2 -22.33 -11.86 -6.37
N THR A 3 -22.58 -10.63 -6.79
CA THR A 3 -21.51 -9.67 -7.11
C THR A 3 -21.46 -8.47 -6.17
N ASP A 4 -22.52 -8.20 -5.41
CA ASP A 4 -22.65 -6.94 -4.66
C ASP A 4 -21.85 -6.93 -3.34
N ASP A 5 -21.60 -8.07 -2.71
CA ASP A 5 -20.90 -8.14 -1.42
C ASP A 5 -19.38 -7.90 -1.49
N LEU A 6 -18.75 -7.98 -2.68
CA LEU A 6 -17.29 -7.77 -2.83
C LEU A 6 -16.92 -6.32 -3.19
N ALA A 7 -17.88 -5.53 -3.68
CA ALA A 7 -17.66 -4.14 -4.06
C ALA A 7 -17.00 -3.29 -2.94
N PRO A 8 -17.43 -3.36 -1.66
CA PRO A 8 -16.81 -2.57 -0.60
C PRO A 8 -15.36 -2.98 -0.33
N HIS A 9 -15.03 -4.28 -0.33
CA HIS A 9 -13.66 -4.77 -0.16
C HIS A 9 -12.74 -4.38 -1.31
N LYS A 10 -13.23 -4.42 -2.55
CA LYS A 10 -12.48 -3.94 -3.72
C LYS A 10 -12.22 -2.44 -3.62
N ARG A 11 -13.22 -1.66 -3.20
CA ARG A 11 -13.09 -0.21 -3.00
C ARG A 11 -12.08 0.11 -1.90
N GLU A 12 -12.14 -0.57 -0.76
CA GLU A 12 -11.14 -0.42 0.31
C GLU A 12 -9.74 -0.74 -0.21
N ALA A 13 -9.57 -1.85 -0.94
CA ALA A 13 -8.29 -2.24 -1.51
C ALA A 13 -7.75 -1.19 -2.49
N ILE A 14 -8.58 -0.63 -3.38
CA ILE A 14 -8.15 0.44 -4.29
C ILE A 14 -7.68 1.66 -3.49
N VAL A 15 -8.47 2.13 -2.53
CA VAL A 15 -8.12 3.34 -1.77
C VAL A 15 -6.85 3.13 -0.96
N ARG A 16 -6.73 2.00 -0.25
CA ARG A 16 -5.62 1.74 0.65
C ARG A 16 -4.35 1.29 -0.05
N LYS A 17 -4.41 0.42 -1.06
CA LYS A 17 -3.21 0.00 -1.79
C LYS A 17 -2.80 0.97 -2.89
N VAL A 18 -3.76 1.43 -3.69
CA VAL A 18 -3.45 2.19 -4.91
C VAL A 18 -3.34 3.68 -4.60
N LEU A 19 -4.39 4.31 -4.06
CA LEU A 19 -4.39 5.76 -3.87
C LEU A 19 -3.41 6.20 -2.77
N ILE A 20 -3.53 5.62 -1.57
CA ILE A 20 -2.62 5.92 -0.45
C ILE A 20 -1.19 5.52 -0.83
N GLY A 21 -0.99 4.32 -1.38
CA GLY A 21 0.33 3.85 -1.77
C GLY A 21 1.02 4.76 -2.80
N LEU A 22 0.33 5.15 -3.87
CA LEU A 22 0.91 6.05 -4.87
C LEU A 22 1.20 7.44 -4.28
N CYS A 23 0.31 8.01 -3.47
CA CYS A 23 0.55 9.32 -2.85
C CYS A 23 1.72 9.29 -1.87
N ALA A 24 1.80 8.25 -1.03
CA ALA A 24 2.89 8.04 -0.09
C ALA A 24 4.23 7.82 -0.80
N TRP A 25 4.20 7.09 -1.91
CA TRP A 25 5.38 6.88 -2.75
C TRP A 25 5.87 8.16 -3.42
N ILE A 26 4.97 8.98 -3.98
CA ILE A 26 5.32 10.29 -4.55
C ILE A 26 5.88 11.22 -3.48
N ALA A 27 5.28 11.24 -2.27
CA ALA A 27 5.81 12.00 -1.14
C ALA A 27 7.22 11.54 -0.77
N CYS A 28 7.46 10.23 -0.66
CA CYS A 28 8.80 9.69 -0.35
C CYS A 28 9.81 10.02 -1.47
N ALA A 29 9.37 9.97 -2.74
CA ALA A 29 10.18 10.33 -3.91
C ALA A 29 10.56 11.82 -3.92
N ALA A 30 9.60 12.71 -3.65
CA ALA A 30 9.82 14.16 -3.61
C ALA A 30 10.78 14.58 -2.48
N MET A 31 10.92 13.76 -1.43
CA MET A 31 11.88 13.99 -0.35
C MET A 31 13.29 13.48 -0.62
N THR A 32 13.52 12.72 -1.70
CA THR A 32 14.85 12.19 -2.03
C THR A 32 15.96 13.23 -2.25
N PRO A 33 15.70 14.43 -2.83
CA PRO A 33 16.73 15.46 -2.97
C PRO A 33 17.22 16.04 -1.64
N PHE A 34 16.46 15.84 -0.56
CA PHE A 34 16.72 16.43 0.75
C PHE A 34 17.38 15.45 1.74
N LYS A 35 17.89 14.32 1.25
CA LYS A 35 18.36 13.17 2.05
C LYS A 35 19.38 13.52 3.15
N ASP A 36 20.09 14.63 3.04
CA ASP A 36 21.15 15.02 3.98
C ASP A 36 20.65 15.87 5.17
N GLY A 37 19.46 16.48 5.07
CA GLY A 37 18.85 17.29 6.13
C GLY A 37 18.17 16.44 7.23
N PRO A 38 18.35 16.77 8.52
CA PRO A 38 17.69 16.03 9.62
C PRO A 38 16.16 16.18 9.60
N SER A 39 15.65 17.34 9.19
CA SER A 39 14.22 17.61 9.00
C SER A 39 13.58 16.71 7.94
N ASP A 40 14.34 16.43 6.89
CA ASP A 40 13.81 15.84 5.67
C ASP A 40 13.87 14.31 5.70
N LYS A 41 14.79 13.76 6.50
CA LYS A 41 14.82 12.33 6.88
C LYS A 41 13.56 11.90 7.62
N PHE A 42 13.02 12.75 8.48
CA PHE A 42 11.79 12.45 9.23
C PHE A 42 10.60 12.32 8.27
N ALA A 43 10.36 13.33 7.43
CA ALA A 43 9.23 13.33 6.53
C ALA A 43 9.32 12.28 5.41
N GLY A 44 10.52 12.05 4.85
CA GLY A 44 10.75 10.93 3.93
C GLY A 44 10.52 9.57 4.60
N GLY A 45 10.99 9.40 5.84
CA GLY A 45 10.74 8.21 6.65
C GLY A 45 9.25 7.97 6.90
N MET A 46 8.49 9.03 7.22
CA MET A 46 7.05 8.93 7.42
C MET A 46 6.28 8.59 6.14
N GLY A 47 6.67 9.17 4.99
CA GLY A 47 6.08 8.81 3.69
C GLY A 47 6.33 7.34 3.33
N CYS A 48 7.56 6.85 3.54
CA CYS A 48 7.90 5.46 3.29
C CYS A 48 7.26 4.49 4.31
N MET A 49 7.02 4.91 5.56
CA MET A 49 6.22 4.16 6.53
C MET A 49 4.77 4.02 6.07
N ALA A 50 4.14 5.12 5.61
CA ALA A 50 2.78 5.10 5.08
C ALA A 50 2.67 4.16 3.86
N LEU A 51 3.66 4.20 2.96
CA LEU A 51 3.76 3.26 1.83
C LEU A 51 3.87 1.79 2.29
N PHE A 52 4.65 1.52 3.33
CA PHE A 52 4.76 0.16 3.86
C PHE A 52 3.41 -0.37 4.36
N PHE A 53 2.68 0.43 5.16
CA PHE A 53 1.37 0.02 5.66
C PHE A 53 0.35 -0.12 4.55
N SER A 54 0.37 0.78 3.57
CA SER A 54 -0.53 0.72 2.42
C SER A 54 -0.35 -0.57 1.62
N ILE A 55 0.89 -1.05 1.47
CA ILE A 55 1.22 -2.29 0.75
C ILE A 55 0.79 -3.53 1.56
N MET A 56 1.03 -3.55 2.87
CA MET A 56 0.88 -4.73 3.73
C MET A 56 -0.53 -4.94 4.32
N ASP A 57 -1.47 -4.02 4.11
CA ASP A 57 -2.64 -3.81 4.97
C ASP A 57 -3.74 -4.90 4.98
N LEU A 58 -3.88 -5.68 3.90
CA LEU A 58 -5.16 -6.35 3.66
C LEU A 58 -5.55 -7.55 4.55
N PRO A 59 -4.65 -8.37 5.13
CA PRO A 59 -5.06 -9.49 5.99
C PRO A 59 -5.38 -9.09 7.44
N TYR A 60 -5.12 -7.84 7.85
CA TYR A 60 -5.25 -7.45 9.25
C TYR A 60 -6.70 -7.25 9.71
N HIS A 61 -6.92 -7.46 11.01
CA HIS A 61 -8.20 -7.14 11.66
C HIS A 61 -8.58 -5.66 11.48
N ALA A 62 -9.88 -5.39 11.31
CA ALA A 62 -10.42 -4.04 11.15
C ALA A 62 -9.98 -3.05 12.25
N ARG A 63 -9.81 -3.52 13.50
CA ARG A 63 -9.31 -2.69 14.61
C ARG A 63 -7.87 -2.22 14.38
N PHE A 64 -7.01 -3.13 13.97
CA PHE A 64 -5.61 -2.81 13.67
C PHE A 64 -5.51 -1.84 12.49
N LYS A 65 -6.25 -2.12 11.41
CA LYS A 65 -6.36 -1.27 10.22
C LYS A 65 -6.70 0.18 10.58
N ARG A 66 -7.72 0.38 11.43
CA ARG A 66 -8.09 1.71 11.92
C ARG A 66 -6.94 2.34 12.71
N ILE A 67 -6.44 1.67 13.76
CA ILE A 67 -5.36 2.21 14.60
C ILE A 67 -4.16 2.66 13.74
N VAL A 68 -3.75 1.85 12.77
CA VAL A 68 -2.68 2.18 11.83
C VAL A 68 -3.03 3.42 11.02
N SER A 69 -4.21 3.48 10.38
CA SER A 69 -4.61 4.65 9.60
C SER A 69 -4.64 5.95 10.42
N GLY A 70 -5.07 5.89 11.69
CA GLY A 70 -5.04 7.08 12.56
C GLY A 70 -3.63 7.50 12.95
N PHE A 71 -2.78 6.54 13.31
CA PHE A 71 -1.38 6.81 13.65
C PHE A 71 -0.62 7.37 12.43
N VAL A 72 -0.72 6.72 11.28
CA VAL A 72 -0.06 7.11 10.04
C VAL A 72 -0.57 8.48 9.59
N GLY A 73 -1.89 8.71 9.61
CA GLY A 73 -2.47 10.01 9.27
C GLY A 73 -1.94 11.14 10.16
N GLY A 74 -1.90 10.95 11.48
CA GLY A 74 -1.36 11.95 12.40
C GLY A 74 0.13 12.23 12.18
N ALA A 75 0.91 11.19 11.94
CA ALA A 75 2.35 11.33 11.72
C ALA A 75 2.69 11.97 10.36
N LEU A 76 1.88 11.74 9.32
CA LEU A 76 1.99 12.42 8.02
C LEU A 76 1.66 13.92 8.13
N VAL A 77 0.64 14.29 8.92
CA VAL A 77 0.32 15.70 9.19
C VAL A 77 1.47 16.37 9.93
N ALA A 78 2.01 15.73 10.97
CA ALA A 78 3.17 16.24 11.70
C ALA A 78 4.38 16.43 10.78
N ALA A 79 4.65 15.46 9.91
CA ALA A 79 5.71 15.56 8.90
C ALA A 79 5.48 16.71 7.91
N GLY A 80 4.26 16.89 7.40
CA GLY A 80 3.94 17.98 6.47
C GLY A 80 4.09 19.37 7.11
N VAL A 81 3.61 19.53 8.35
CA VAL A 81 3.79 20.77 9.13
C VAL A 81 5.28 21.02 9.41
N TRP A 82 6.01 19.97 9.76
CA TRP A 82 7.44 20.07 10.02
C TRP A 82 8.19 20.59 8.79
N VAL A 83 7.96 20.00 7.61
CA VAL A 83 8.58 20.45 6.35
C VAL A 83 8.24 21.91 6.07
N LEU A 84 6.97 22.33 6.22
CA LEU A 84 6.56 23.72 6.00
C LEU A 84 7.29 24.73 6.90
N VAL A 85 7.61 24.35 8.13
CA VAL A 85 8.28 25.22 9.11
C VAL A 85 9.80 25.17 8.98
N SER A 86 10.36 24.04 8.51
CA SER A 86 11.81 23.83 8.45
C SER A 86 12.45 24.17 7.11
N THR A 87 11.69 24.33 6.02
CA THR A 87 12.28 24.53 4.69
C THR A 87 12.63 25.99 4.42
N ASP A 88 13.89 26.36 4.63
CA ASP A 88 14.54 27.48 3.95
C ASP A 88 15.01 27.01 2.57
N CYS A 89 14.10 26.97 1.60
CA CYS A 89 14.39 26.46 0.26
C CYS A 89 14.72 27.58 -0.75
N SER A 90 15.70 27.32 -1.63
CA SER A 90 16.10 28.21 -2.72
C SER A 90 16.05 27.50 -4.07
N GLY A 91 15.42 28.12 -5.09
CA GLY A 91 15.39 27.60 -6.46
C GLY A 91 14.51 26.36 -6.64
N ASP A 92 14.94 25.42 -7.49
CA ASP A 92 14.17 24.22 -7.86
C ASP A 92 13.84 23.30 -6.68
N LEU A 93 14.62 23.35 -5.60
CA LEU A 93 14.35 22.62 -4.36
C LEU A 93 12.99 23.00 -3.74
N CYS A 94 12.54 24.25 -3.88
CA CYS A 94 11.21 24.66 -3.40
C CYS A 94 10.09 23.81 -4.03
N SER A 95 10.19 23.51 -5.32
CA SER A 95 9.16 22.76 -6.04
C SER A 95 8.99 21.33 -5.51
N TYR A 96 10.10 20.66 -5.17
CA TYR A 96 10.09 19.33 -4.57
C TYR A 96 9.54 19.35 -3.13
N ALA A 97 9.90 20.36 -2.34
CA ALA A 97 9.36 20.52 -0.99
C ALA A 97 7.84 20.73 -1.02
N TYR A 98 7.34 21.60 -1.90
CA TYR A 98 5.90 21.80 -2.06
C TYR A 98 5.19 20.52 -2.52
N ALA A 99 5.75 19.80 -3.50
CA ALA A 99 5.20 18.52 -3.92
C ALA A 99 5.13 17.53 -2.76
N ALA A 100 6.21 17.39 -1.99
CA ALA A 100 6.24 16.51 -0.82
C ALA A 100 5.15 16.90 0.19
N VAL A 101 5.02 18.18 0.53
CA VAL A 101 4.00 18.67 1.46
C VAL A 101 2.59 18.35 0.97
N VAL A 102 2.29 18.64 -0.30
CA VAL A 102 0.97 18.35 -0.89
C VAL A 102 0.66 16.86 -0.81
N PHE A 103 1.61 15.99 -1.20
CA PHE A 103 1.38 14.56 -1.19
C PHE A 103 1.36 13.95 0.22
N LEU A 104 2.09 14.50 1.20
CA LEU A 104 1.98 14.10 2.61
C LEU A 104 0.57 14.42 3.16
N PHE A 105 0.06 15.63 2.94
CA PHE A 105 -1.29 16.01 3.37
C PHE A 105 -2.38 15.25 2.62
N ALA A 106 -2.22 15.04 1.31
CA ALA A 106 -3.14 14.23 0.52
C ALA A 106 -3.19 12.78 1.04
N THR A 107 -2.03 12.20 1.35
CA THR A 107 -1.95 10.85 1.94
C THR A 107 -2.63 10.82 3.31
N ALA A 108 -2.43 11.82 4.16
CA ALA A 108 -3.11 11.92 5.45
C ALA A 108 -4.64 12.04 5.32
N LEU A 109 -5.12 12.82 4.34
CA LEU A 109 -6.55 12.92 4.03
C LEU A 109 -7.12 11.59 3.56
N LEU A 110 -6.40 10.89 2.69
CA LEU A 110 -6.79 9.57 2.21
C LEU A 110 -6.81 8.54 3.35
N GLU A 111 -5.87 8.60 4.30
CA GLU A 111 -5.89 7.75 5.51
C GLU A 111 -7.13 8.03 6.39
N ALA A 112 -7.50 9.31 6.54
CA ALA A 112 -8.73 9.69 7.24
C ALA A 112 -10.00 9.18 6.53
N LEU A 113 -9.99 9.17 5.19
CA LEU A 113 -11.07 8.58 4.39
C LEU A 113 -11.07 7.05 4.50
N ALA A 114 -9.90 6.42 4.44
CA ALA A 114 -9.72 4.98 4.56
C ALA A 114 -10.23 4.45 5.91
N TRP A 115 -10.07 5.21 6.99
CA TRP A 115 -10.64 4.89 8.30
C TRP A 115 -12.15 4.58 8.23
N ARG A 116 -12.89 5.32 7.40
CA ARG A 116 -14.34 5.12 7.21
C ARG A 116 -14.67 3.96 6.27
N LEU A 117 -13.72 3.54 5.44
CA LEU A 117 -13.88 2.49 4.44
C LEU A 117 -13.44 1.11 4.94
N VAL A 118 -12.90 0.99 6.17
CA VAL A 118 -12.43 -0.28 6.73
C VAL A 118 -13.58 -1.29 6.83
N CYS A 119 -13.49 -2.34 6.02
CA CYS A 119 -14.39 -3.46 6.02
C CYS A 119 -13.96 -4.51 7.07
N PRO A 120 -14.91 -5.30 7.62
CA PRO A 120 -14.58 -6.47 8.42
C PRO A 120 -13.73 -7.45 7.61
N ASN A 121 -12.86 -8.18 8.31
CA ASN A 121 -11.88 -9.05 7.67
C ASN A 121 -12.59 -10.11 6.81
N LEU A 122 -12.13 -10.31 5.59
CA LEU A 122 -12.65 -11.37 4.74
C LEU A 122 -12.26 -12.70 5.39
N VAL A 123 -13.23 -13.56 5.72
CA VAL A 123 -12.94 -14.85 6.35
C VAL A 123 -12.29 -15.75 5.31
N MET A 124 -10.96 -15.86 5.37
CA MET A 124 -10.14 -16.66 4.45
C MET A 124 -10.17 -18.16 4.77
N ALA A 125 -10.60 -18.53 5.99
CA ALA A 125 -10.67 -19.89 6.51
C ALA A 125 -12.11 -20.26 6.91
N ALA A 126 -13.06 -19.96 6.04
CA ALA A 126 -14.46 -20.32 6.28
C ALA A 126 -14.70 -21.78 5.86
N ASP A 127 -15.58 -22.49 6.56
CA ASP A 127 -15.95 -23.88 6.23
C ASP A 127 -16.94 -23.96 5.05
N ASP A 128 -17.58 -22.84 4.68
CA ASP A 128 -18.52 -22.77 3.58
C ASP A 128 -17.84 -22.46 2.24
N ASP A 129 -18.13 -23.29 1.23
CA ASP A 129 -17.63 -23.16 -0.16
C ASP A 129 -17.89 -21.79 -0.78
N PHE A 130 -18.98 -21.16 -0.38
CA PHE A 130 -19.40 -19.87 -0.91
C PHE A 130 -18.46 -18.75 -0.46
N SER A 131 -18.12 -18.68 0.83
CA SER A 131 -17.14 -17.72 1.34
C SER A 131 -15.74 -17.98 0.80
N ARG A 132 -15.35 -19.25 0.58
CA ARG A 132 -14.07 -19.60 -0.06
C ARG A 132 -13.98 -19.10 -1.51
N LYS A 133 -15.03 -19.30 -2.32
CA LYS A 133 -15.08 -18.77 -3.71
C LYS A 133 -15.03 -17.24 -3.74
N ARG A 134 -15.68 -16.57 -2.78
CA ARG A 134 -15.59 -15.10 -2.61
C ARG A 134 -14.18 -14.65 -2.28
N ALA A 135 -13.51 -15.33 -1.34
CA ALA A 135 -12.13 -15.06 -0.98
C ALA A 135 -11.18 -15.26 -2.16
N GLU A 136 -11.35 -16.33 -2.94
CA GLU A 136 -10.58 -16.58 -4.15
C GLU A 136 -10.75 -15.44 -5.18
N ALA A 137 -12.00 -15.04 -5.46
CA ALA A 137 -12.28 -13.95 -6.41
C ALA A 137 -11.63 -12.63 -5.99
N PHE A 138 -11.65 -12.33 -4.68
CA PHE A 138 -11.00 -11.14 -4.13
C PHE A 138 -9.48 -11.22 -4.18
N LEU A 139 -8.88 -12.37 -3.83
CA LEU A 139 -7.43 -12.58 -3.90
C LEU A 139 -6.90 -12.52 -5.34
N CYS A 140 -7.64 -13.06 -6.32
CA CYS A 140 -7.31 -12.91 -7.74
C CYS A 140 -7.30 -11.44 -8.17
N TYR A 141 -8.29 -10.66 -7.72
CA TYR A 141 -8.33 -9.22 -7.96
C TYR A 141 -7.14 -8.49 -7.32
N LEU A 142 -6.82 -8.80 -6.07
CA LEU A 142 -5.65 -8.23 -5.38
C LEU A 142 -4.33 -8.59 -6.07
N LEU A 143 -4.16 -9.83 -6.53
CA LEU A 143 -2.99 -10.26 -7.30
C LEU A 143 -2.82 -9.44 -8.58
N CYS A 144 -3.92 -9.10 -9.26
CA CYS A 144 -3.88 -8.24 -10.44
C CYS A 144 -3.37 -6.84 -10.09
N ILE A 145 -3.92 -6.23 -9.03
CA ILE A 145 -3.45 -4.93 -8.52
C ILE A 145 -1.96 -5.00 -8.14
N ASP A 146 -1.58 -6.02 -7.37
CA ASP A 146 -0.22 -6.15 -6.86
C ASP A 146 0.81 -6.30 -7.99
N ARG A 147 0.44 -6.98 -9.09
CA ARG A 147 1.28 -7.06 -10.31
C ARG A 147 1.42 -5.71 -10.99
N ILE A 148 0.33 -4.97 -11.17
CA ILE A 148 0.36 -3.65 -11.81
C ILE A 148 1.24 -2.70 -10.99
N LEU A 149 1.03 -2.63 -9.68
CA LEU A 149 1.83 -1.80 -8.78
C LEU A 149 3.31 -2.21 -8.77
N LEU A 150 3.60 -3.53 -8.81
CA LEU A 150 4.98 -4.01 -8.92
C LEU A 150 5.64 -3.53 -10.21
N CYS A 151 4.95 -3.63 -11.36
CA CYS A 151 5.48 -3.14 -12.63
C CYS A 151 5.77 -1.63 -12.57
N VAL A 152 4.86 -0.84 -11.97
CA VAL A 152 5.04 0.61 -11.81
C VAL A 152 6.25 0.93 -10.94
N TYR A 153 6.37 0.32 -9.75
CA TYR A 153 7.49 0.58 -8.85
C TYR A 153 8.81 0.07 -9.40
N LEU A 154 8.82 -1.07 -10.10
CA LEU A 154 10.01 -1.61 -10.74
C LEU A 154 10.49 -0.72 -11.89
N ALA A 155 9.59 -0.28 -12.76
CA ALA A 155 9.91 0.64 -13.85
C ALA A 155 10.51 1.95 -13.33
N ALA A 156 9.90 2.51 -12.29
CA ALA A 156 10.39 3.72 -11.67
C ALA A 156 11.74 3.54 -10.96
N ALA A 157 11.94 2.42 -10.25
CA ALA A 157 13.23 2.10 -9.66
C ALA A 157 14.34 2.00 -10.71
N ILE A 158 14.08 1.30 -11.83
CA ILE A 158 15.03 1.20 -12.95
C ILE A 158 15.36 2.59 -13.50
N LEU A 159 14.35 3.42 -13.78
CA LEU A 159 14.56 4.77 -14.31
C LEU A 159 15.42 5.63 -13.37
N VAL A 160 15.16 5.59 -12.06
CA VAL A 160 15.91 6.40 -11.08
C VAL A 160 17.34 5.90 -10.89
N VAL A 161 17.55 4.57 -10.88
CA VAL A 161 18.89 3.97 -10.83
C VAL A 161 19.74 4.40 -12.03
N VAL A 162 19.13 4.45 -13.22
CA VAL A 162 19.83 4.82 -14.46
C VAL A 162 20.07 6.33 -14.55
N ALA A 163 19.15 7.16 -14.04
CA ALA A 163 19.16 8.61 -14.29
C ALA A 163 19.84 9.47 -13.20
N VAL A 164 19.94 9.01 -11.94
CA VAL A 164 20.32 9.89 -10.80
C VAL A 164 21.58 9.39 -10.07
N SER A 165 21.44 8.39 -9.20
CA SER A 165 22.55 7.69 -8.52
C SER A 165 22.02 6.53 -7.67
N LEU A 166 22.85 5.52 -7.40
CA LEU A 166 22.50 4.35 -6.57
C LEU A 166 22.11 4.72 -5.12
N ASN A 167 22.67 5.79 -4.57
CA ASN A 167 22.41 6.20 -3.19
C ASN A 167 21.02 6.83 -3.02
N SER A 168 20.50 7.49 -4.05
CA SER A 168 19.16 8.10 -4.04
C SER A 168 18.07 7.13 -4.51
N SER A 169 18.43 6.02 -5.15
CA SER A 169 17.49 5.00 -5.63
C SER A 169 17.03 3.99 -4.57
N ALA A 170 17.65 3.96 -3.39
CA ALA A 170 17.39 2.94 -2.37
C ALA A 170 15.92 2.89 -1.93
N THR A 171 15.23 4.03 -1.83
CA THR A 171 13.81 4.10 -1.48
C THR A 171 12.90 3.48 -2.55
N PHE A 172 13.21 3.70 -3.83
CA PHE A 172 12.49 3.13 -4.96
C PHE A 172 12.70 1.62 -5.07
N VAL A 173 13.93 1.16 -4.87
CA VAL A 173 14.27 -0.27 -4.85
C VAL A 173 13.58 -0.97 -3.68
N LEU A 174 13.57 -0.35 -2.49
CA LEU A 174 12.88 -0.88 -1.32
C LEU A 174 11.36 -0.98 -1.56
N ALA A 175 10.74 0.04 -2.14
CA ALA A 175 9.31 0.02 -2.49
C ALA A 175 8.98 -1.13 -3.47
N ALA A 176 9.78 -1.32 -4.51
CA ALA A 176 9.61 -2.41 -5.46
C ALA A 176 9.79 -3.79 -4.79
N PHE A 177 10.77 -3.93 -3.90
CA PHE A 177 11.00 -5.16 -3.14
C PHE A 177 9.84 -5.49 -2.20
N LEU A 178 9.35 -4.50 -1.44
CA LEU A 178 8.19 -4.67 -0.56
C LEU A 178 6.93 -5.08 -1.34
N GLN A 179 6.71 -4.47 -2.51
CA GLN A 179 5.60 -4.83 -3.38
C GLN A 179 5.72 -6.25 -3.95
N PHE A 180 6.94 -6.72 -4.21
CA PHE A 180 7.20 -8.10 -4.61
C PHE A 180 6.91 -9.10 -3.48
N LEU A 181 7.31 -8.79 -2.24
CA LEU A 181 6.96 -9.59 -1.07
C LEU A 181 5.46 -9.67 -0.87
N GLN A 182 4.75 -8.55 -1.03
CA GLN A 182 3.31 -8.50 -0.93
C GLN A 182 2.62 -9.34 -2.01
N LEU A 183 3.07 -9.24 -3.27
CA LEU A 183 2.58 -10.07 -4.37
C LEU A 183 2.73 -11.56 -4.05
N THR A 184 3.90 -11.94 -3.51
CA THR A 184 4.20 -13.31 -3.11
C THR A 184 3.28 -13.78 -1.97
N SER A 185 3.06 -12.93 -0.96
CA SER A 185 2.14 -13.20 0.14
C SER A 185 0.71 -13.43 -0.36
N THR A 186 0.18 -12.54 -1.22
CA THR A 186 -1.15 -12.69 -1.82
C THR A 186 -1.25 -13.98 -2.65
N TRP A 187 -0.19 -14.37 -3.36
CA TRP A 187 -0.13 -15.62 -4.12
C TRP A 187 -0.17 -16.86 -3.22
N ILE A 188 0.56 -16.86 -2.11
CA ILE A 188 0.55 -17.97 -1.13
C ILE A 188 -0.85 -18.13 -0.53
N GLN A 189 -1.50 -17.02 -0.15
CA GLN A 189 -2.87 -17.04 0.37
C GLN A 189 -3.85 -17.62 -0.65
N LEU A 190 -3.77 -17.20 -1.92
CA LEU A 190 -4.60 -17.77 -3.00
C LEU A 190 -4.38 -19.28 -3.14
N ARG A 191 -3.13 -19.73 -3.11
CA ARG A 191 -2.80 -21.15 -3.21
C ARG A 191 -3.36 -21.93 -2.02
N SER A 192 -3.33 -21.37 -0.82
CA SER A 192 -3.91 -22.00 0.37
C SER A 192 -5.43 -22.16 0.26
N VAL A 193 -6.14 -21.12 -0.18
CA VAL A 193 -7.60 -21.19 -0.39
C VAL A 193 -7.96 -22.26 -1.41
N ARG A 194 -7.22 -22.32 -2.53
CA ARG A 194 -7.44 -23.33 -3.59
C ARG A 194 -7.16 -24.77 -3.15
N LYS A 195 -6.12 -24.99 -2.35
CA LYS A 195 -5.81 -26.33 -1.82
C LYS A 195 -6.93 -26.85 -0.93
N ASN A 196 -7.51 -26.01 -0.08
CA ASN A 196 -8.63 -26.40 0.76
C ASN A 196 -9.90 -26.72 -0.05
N LEU A 197 -10.16 -25.98 -1.14
CA LEU A 197 -11.22 -26.31 -2.10
C LEU A 197 -11.01 -27.66 -2.81
N SER A 198 -9.75 -28.00 -3.16
CA SER A 198 -9.46 -29.25 -3.89
C SER A 198 -9.62 -30.51 -3.04
N ILE A 199 -9.52 -30.41 -1.71
CA ILE A 199 -9.62 -31.57 -0.80
C ILE A 199 -11.07 -32.02 -0.64
N GLU A 200 -12.03 -31.09 -0.58
CA GLU A 200 -13.47 -31.42 -0.48
C GLU A 200 -14.07 -31.93 -1.80
N ALA A 201 -13.58 -31.44 -2.95
CA ALA A 201 -14.01 -31.93 -4.26
C ALA A 201 -13.64 -33.41 -4.52
N THR A 202 -12.70 -33.98 -3.76
CA THR A 202 -12.30 -35.40 -3.86
C THR A 202 -13.11 -36.36 -3.00
N PHE A 203 -14.09 -35.89 -2.20
CA PHE A 203 -14.93 -36.76 -1.35
C PHE A 203 -16.35 -37.01 -1.88
N VAL A 204 -16.68 -36.50 -3.08
CA VAL A 204 -17.96 -36.78 -3.74
C VAL A 204 -17.67 -37.53 -5.04
N GLU A 205 -17.35 -38.82 -4.90
CA GLU A 205 -17.67 -39.92 -5.84
C GLU A 205 -16.87 -41.16 -5.43
N ALA A 206 -17.43 -41.91 -4.46
CA ALA A 206 -17.24 -43.34 -4.40
C ALA A 206 -18.65 -43.95 -4.26
N PRO A 207 -19.16 -44.68 -5.27
CA PRO A 207 -20.40 -45.45 -5.15
C PRO A 207 -20.29 -46.55 -4.09
#